data_AF-A0AAU9RI72-F1
#
_entry.id   AF-A0AAU9RI72-F1
#
_cell.length_a   1.000
_cell.length_b   1.000
_cell.length_c   1.000
_cell.angle_alpha   90.00
_cell.angle_beta   90.00
_cell.angle_gamma   90.00
#
_symmetry.space_group_name_H-M   'P 1'
#
loop_
_entity.id
_entity.type
_entity.pdbx_description
1 polymer ?
#
loop_
_entity_poly.entity_id
_entity_poly.type
_entity_poly.pdbx_seq_one_letter_code
_entity_poly.pdbx_strand_id
1 'polypeptide(L)'
;MSGDFLMLIALTTKELANFKSMAREFSNELRASTKVTKSTITWLEGSTSQIANNADTSAASEAYAKMLTIFIPLLVDESSFFAHFMCFEAPSLEPSEGATSDDKANCHNDANNDDNLGILDIDDHERKTGRSFSNSPELKELNESLQELLDGIQEDFYAVVDWASKIDPLRCISMHGTTERYISGQKADAAGFVRVLLDDLESRISMQFSRFVEEACHQIERYERNVRQLGVVPYIPR
;
A
#
# COMPACT_ATOMS: atom_id res chain seq x y z
N MET A 1 -2.82 29.63 18.29
CA MET A 1 -2.97 28.76 17.11
C MET A 1 -4.08 29.36 16.26
N SER A 2 -3.78 29.75 15.02
CA SER A 2 -4.72 30.51 14.17
C SER A 2 -5.89 29.62 13.75
N GLY A 3 -7.11 30.17 13.68
CA GLY A 3 -8.29 29.47 13.18
C GLY A 3 -8.11 28.91 11.76
N ASP A 4 -7.13 29.41 11.02
CA ASP A 4 -6.73 28.90 9.71
C ASP A 4 -6.19 27.47 9.77
N PHE A 5 -5.46 27.10 10.83
CA PHE A 5 -4.93 25.73 11.00
C PHE A 5 -6.03 24.71 11.28
N LEU A 6 -7.03 25.08 12.08
CA LEU A 6 -8.19 24.24 12.36
C LEU A 6 -9.11 24.10 11.13
N MET A 7 -9.30 25.19 10.37
CA MET A 7 -10.07 25.14 9.13
C MET A 7 -9.41 24.23 8.09
N LEU A 8 -8.09 24.25 8.05
CA LEU A 8 -7.28 23.45 7.16
C LEU A 8 -7.29 21.96 7.52
N ILE A 9 -7.17 21.61 8.81
CA ILE A 9 -7.36 20.22 9.29
C ILE A 9 -8.77 19.73 8.96
N ALA A 10 -9.79 20.58 9.15
CA ALA A 10 -11.17 20.23 8.82
C ALA A 10 -11.39 20.03 7.30
N LEU A 11 -10.69 20.79 6.47
CA LEU A 11 -10.73 20.63 5.01
C LEU A 11 -10.05 19.33 4.59
N THR A 12 -8.84 19.07 5.10
CA THR A 12 -8.07 17.86 4.79
C THR A 12 -8.80 16.60 5.27
N THR A 13 -9.38 16.60 6.48
CA THR A 13 -10.13 15.44 7.00
C THR A 13 -11.39 15.15 6.17
N LYS A 14 -12.05 16.19 5.64
CA LYS A 14 -13.20 16.02 4.75
C LYS A 14 -12.80 15.45 3.39
N GLU A 15 -11.71 15.93 2.80
CA GLU A 15 -11.17 15.37 1.55
C GLU A 15 -10.72 13.92 1.75
N LEU A 16 -10.08 13.63 2.88
CA LEU A 16 -9.68 12.30 3.29
C LEU A 16 -10.88 11.34 3.39
N ALA A 17 -11.94 11.77 4.06
CA ALA A 17 -13.17 10.99 4.21
C ALA A 17 -13.85 10.71 2.85
N ASN A 18 -13.83 11.69 1.93
CA ASN A 18 -14.32 11.49 0.58
C ASN A 18 -13.48 10.46 -0.18
N PHE A 19 -12.15 10.52 -0.04
CA PHE A 19 -11.24 9.54 -0.67
C PHE A 19 -11.50 8.11 -0.14
N LYS A 20 -11.72 7.94 1.17
CA LYS A 20 -12.15 6.67 1.77
C LYS A 20 -13.45 6.16 1.13
N SER A 21 -14.47 7.01 1.07
CA SER A 21 -15.77 6.61 0.53
C SER A 21 -15.66 6.24 -0.95
N MET A 22 -14.85 6.98 -1.71
CA MET A 22 -14.58 6.71 -3.12
C MET A 22 -13.93 5.34 -3.33
N ALA A 23 -12.90 4.99 -2.54
CA ALA A 23 -12.26 3.67 -2.60
C ALA A 23 -13.25 2.54 -2.32
N ARG A 24 -14.05 2.71 -1.27
CA ARG A 24 -15.06 1.74 -0.86
C ARG A 24 -16.18 1.58 -1.89
N GLU A 25 -16.72 2.68 -2.39
CA GLU A 25 -17.77 2.69 -3.41
C GLU A 25 -17.28 2.06 -4.70
N PHE A 26 -16.07 2.42 -5.15
CA PHE A 26 -15.46 1.85 -6.34
C PHE A 26 -15.20 0.34 -6.19
N SER A 27 -14.65 -0.10 -5.05
CA SER A 27 -14.47 -1.51 -4.73
C SER A 27 -15.81 -2.27 -4.76
N ASN A 28 -16.85 -1.71 -4.12
CA ASN A 28 -18.18 -2.30 -4.12
C ASN A 28 -18.78 -2.39 -5.52
N GLU A 29 -18.63 -1.34 -6.32
CA GLU A 29 -19.12 -1.27 -7.70
C GLU A 29 -18.42 -2.30 -8.59
N LEU A 30 -17.10 -2.42 -8.50
CA LEU A 30 -16.34 -3.43 -9.25
C LEU A 30 -16.84 -4.84 -8.94
N ARG A 31 -17.03 -5.15 -7.65
CA ARG A 31 -17.50 -6.47 -7.22
C ARG A 31 -18.96 -6.73 -7.63
N ALA A 32 -19.81 -5.71 -7.59
CA ALA A 32 -21.22 -5.81 -7.96
C ALA A 32 -21.45 -5.88 -9.48
N SER A 33 -20.63 -5.17 -10.26
CA SER A 33 -20.75 -5.10 -11.72
C SER A 33 -20.21 -6.34 -12.42
N THR A 34 -19.37 -7.11 -11.73
CA THR A 34 -18.79 -8.34 -12.30
C THR A 34 -19.79 -9.50 -12.20
N LYS A 35 -20.42 -9.84 -13.32
CA LYS A 35 -21.26 -11.04 -13.45
C LYS A 35 -20.36 -12.28 -13.51
N VAL A 36 -20.00 -12.81 -12.35
CA VAL A 36 -19.18 -14.02 -12.28
C VAL A 36 -20.07 -15.23 -12.04
N THR A 37 -20.13 -16.12 -13.02
CA THR A 37 -20.57 -17.49 -12.76
C THR A 37 -19.53 -18.12 -11.85
N LYS A 38 -19.90 -18.40 -10.61
CA LYS A 38 -19.01 -18.99 -9.61
C LYS A 38 -18.55 -20.37 -10.14
N SER A 39 -17.32 -20.45 -10.63
CA SER A 39 -16.74 -21.72 -11.05
C SER A 39 -16.39 -22.51 -9.80
N THR A 40 -17.27 -23.43 -9.41
CA THR A 40 -16.87 -24.48 -8.49
C THR A 40 -15.86 -25.35 -9.23
N ILE A 41 -14.59 -25.21 -8.87
CA ILE A 41 -13.50 -26.07 -9.32
C ILE A 41 -13.66 -27.43 -8.60
N THR A 42 -14.66 -28.23 -8.99
CA THR A 42 -14.78 -29.64 -8.59
C THR A 42 -13.86 -30.46 -9.49
N TRP A 43 -12.58 -30.54 -9.15
CA TRP A 43 -11.58 -31.21 -10.00
C TRP A 43 -11.73 -32.74 -10.07
N LEU A 44 -12.23 -33.40 -9.02
CA LEU A 44 -12.08 -34.87 -8.86
C LEU A 44 -13.34 -35.60 -8.37
N GLU A 45 -14.52 -34.96 -8.43
CA GLU A 45 -15.76 -35.64 -8.07
C GLU A 45 -16.43 -36.23 -9.31
N GLY A 46 -16.29 -37.55 -9.48
CA GLY A 46 -17.23 -38.39 -10.23
C GLY A 46 -17.35 -38.13 -11.74
N SER A 47 -16.81 -39.06 -12.52
CA SER A 47 -17.10 -39.29 -13.93
C SER A 47 -18.58 -39.20 -14.30
N THR A 48 -19.03 -38.02 -14.74
CA THR A 48 -20.06 -37.80 -15.78
C THR A 48 -19.99 -36.35 -16.27
N SER A 49 -19.29 -36.13 -17.38
CA SER A 49 -19.62 -35.09 -18.37
C SER A 49 -19.76 -33.62 -17.93
N GLN A 50 -18.86 -33.06 -17.10
CA GLN A 50 -18.68 -31.60 -16.98
C GLN A 50 -17.21 -31.21 -16.73
N ILE A 51 -16.33 -31.56 -17.66
CA ILE A 51 -15.03 -30.88 -17.76
C ILE A 51 -15.28 -29.55 -18.49
N ALA A 52 -14.82 -28.46 -17.89
CA ALA A 52 -14.80 -27.08 -18.40
C ALA A 52 -16.11 -26.27 -18.25
N ASN A 53 -16.47 -25.92 -17.01
CA ASN A 53 -17.03 -24.58 -16.78
C ASN A 53 -15.88 -23.56 -16.86
N ASN A 54 -15.40 -23.30 -18.07
CA ASN A 54 -14.44 -22.24 -18.36
C ASN A 54 -15.17 -20.90 -18.34
N ALA A 55 -15.74 -20.56 -17.17
CA ALA A 55 -16.33 -19.25 -16.96
C ALA A 55 -15.19 -18.23 -16.97
N ASP A 56 -15.34 -17.18 -17.78
CA ASP A 56 -14.35 -16.12 -17.83
C ASP A 56 -14.36 -15.33 -16.51
N THR A 57 -13.43 -15.69 -15.63
CA THR A 57 -13.20 -15.04 -14.33
C THR A 57 -12.14 -13.93 -14.42
N SER A 58 -11.67 -13.58 -15.63
CA SER A 58 -10.63 -12.56 -15.83
C SER A 58 -11.04 -11.18 -15.33
N ALA A 59 -12.34 -10.86 -15.39
CA ALA A 59 -12.90 -9.63 -14.88
C ALA A 59 -12.64 -9.42 -13.38
N ALA A 60 -12.46 -10.48 -12.59
CA ALA A 60 -12.11 -10.37 -11.18
C ALA A 60 -10.66 -9.89 -10.98
N SER A 61 -9.71 -10.44 -11.73
CA SER A 61 -8.33 -9.94 -11.75
C SER A 61 -8.20 -8.55 -12.39
N GLU A 62 -9.06 -8.23 -13.37
CA GLU A 62 -9.11 -6.90 -13.98
C GLU A 62 -9.63 -5.85 -12.99
N ALA A 63 -10.65 -6.17 -12.19
CA ALA A 63 -11.13 -5.31 -11.11
C ALA A 63 -10.01 -4.96 -10.12
N TYR A 64 -9.23 -5.96 -9.68
CA TYR A 64 -8.05 -5.73 -8.85
C TYR A 64 -7.03 -4.80 -9.52
N ALA A 65 -6.70 -5.05 -10.80
CA ALA A 65 -5.78 -4.23 -11.57
C ALA A 65 -6.28 -2.78 -11.72
N LYS A 66 -7.58 -2.57 -11.93
CA LYS A 66 -8.21 -1.24 -11.99
C LYS A 66 -8.08 -0.51 -10.67
N MET A 67 -8.30 -1.20 -9.55
CA MET A 67 -8.14 -0.61 -8.23
C MET A 67 -6.71 -0.11 -8.01
N LEU A 68 -5.70 -0.92 -8.32
CA LEU A 68 -4.30 -0.48 -8.26
C LEU A 68 -4.02 0.70 -9.19
N THR A 69 -4.49 0.62 -10.44
CA THR A 69 -4.22 1.64 -11.46
C THR A 69 -4.81 3.00 -11.14
N ILE A 70 -5.95 3.04 -10.46
CA ILE A 70 -6.60 4.29 -10.08
C ILE A 70 -6.02 4.80 -8.77
N PHE A 71 -5.95 3.96 -7.73
CA PHE A 71 -5.67 4.44 -6.38
C PHE A 71 -4.19 4.56 -6.05
N ILE A 72 -3.30 3.76 -6.65
CA ILE A 72 -1.87 3.87 -6.35
C ILE A 72 -1.30 5.24 -6.74
N PRO A 73 -1.53 5.77 -7.96
CA PRO A 73 -1.08 7.13 -8.32
C PRO A 73 -1.68 8.19 -7.39
N LEU A 74 -2.99 8.11 -7.11
CA LEU A 74 -3.66 9.07 -6.22
C LEU A 74 -3.06 9.06 -4.80
N LEU A 75 -2.77 7.87 -4.26
CA LEU A 75 -2.13 7.74 -2.95
C LEU A 75 -0.74 8.36 -2.93
N VAL A 76 0.04 8.18 -4.01
CA VAL A 76 1.36 8.81 -4.14
C VAL A 76 1.23 10.33 -4.25
N ASP A 77 0.32 10.83 -5.09
CA ASP A 77 0.11 12.27 -5.30
C ASP A 77 -0.35 12.96 -4.01
N GLU A 78 -1.38 12.42 -3.33
CA GLU A 78 -1.89 12.97 -2.08
C GLU A 78 -0.85 12.91 -0.97
N SER A 79 -0.08 11.82 -0.88
CA SER A 79 0.99 11.72 0.11
C SER A 79 2.11 12.74 -0.11
N SER A 80 2.44 13.06 -1.37
CA SER A 80 3.39 14.11 -1.72
C SER A 80 2.86 15.49 -1.35
N PHE A 81 1.57 15.74 -1.64
CA PHE A 81 0.89 16.96 -1.22
C PHE A 81 0.93 17.13 0.31
N PHE A 82 0.60 16.10 1.09
CA PHE A 82 0.66 16.16 2.55
C PHE A 82 2.07 16.39 3.07
N ALA A 83 3.09 15.74 2.50
CA ALA A 83 4.48 15.94 2.91
C ALA A 83 4.93 17.39 2.67
N HIS A 84 4.64 17.94 1.49
CA HIS A 84 4.93 19.33 1.14
C HIS A 84 4.18 20.31 2.05
N PHE A 85 2.88 20.06 2.24
CA PHE A 85 1.99 20.95 2.95
C PHE A 85 2.27 21.02 4.46
N MET A 86 2.67 19.90 5.06
CA MET A 86 3.00 19.81 6.49
C MET A 86 4.45 20.20 6.79
N CYS A 87 5.22 20.69 5.80
CA CYS A 87 6.65 20.96 5.91
C CYS A 87 7.45 19.76 6.44
N PHE A 88 7.05 18.52 6.09
CA PHE A 88 7.89 17.33 6.25
C PHE A 88 8.92 17.32 5.11
N GLU A 89 9.68 18.40 4.98
CA GLU A 89 10.85 18.42 4.11
C GLU A 89 11.88 17.51 4.79
N ALA A 90 11.94 16.25 4.34
CA ALA A 90 13.06 15.38 4.67
C ALA A 90 14.32 16.14 4.24
N PRO A 91 15.36 16.24 5.09
CA PRO A 91 16.55 17.01 4.75
C PRO A 91 17.06 16.54 3.39
N SER A 92 16.94 17.41 2.39
CA SER A 92 17.64 17.28 1.12
C SER A 92 19.11 17.22 1.49
N LEU A 93 19.72 16.02 1.37
CA LEU A 93 21.16 15.89 1.34
C LEU A 93 21.62 16.52 0.03
N GLU A 94 21.75 17.85 0.04
CA GLU A 94 22.45 18.53 -1.03
C GLU A 94 23.89 18.01 -1.11
N PRO A 95 24.47 17.92 -2.32
CA PRO A 95 25.81 17.40 -2.48
C PRO A 95 26.77 18.38 -1.82
N SER A 96 27.60 17.86 -0.92
CA SER A 96 28.77 18.52 -0.36
C SER A 96 29.55 19.25 -1.47
N GLU A 97 29.35 20.56 -1.60
CA GLU A 97 30.17 21.39 -2.46
C GLU A 97 31.59 21.46 -1.90
N GLY A 98 32.52 20.97 -2.71
CA GLY A 98 33.84 21.57 -2.86
C GLY A 98 34.78 21.49 -1.66
N ALA A 99 35.45 20.35 -1.52
CA ALA A 99 36.78 20.33 -0.90
C ALA A 99 37.74 21.20 -1.74
N THR A 100 38.30 22.26 -1.15
CA THR A 100 39.58 22.82 -1.57
C THR A 100 40.51 22.92 -0.38
N SER A 101 41.51 22.05 -0.39
CA SER A 101 42.75 22.13 0.37
C SER A 101 43.61 23.30 -0.14
N ASP A 102 44.13 24.14 0.76
CA ASP A 102 45.58 24.28 0.95
C ASP A 102 45.97 25.31 2.06
N ASP A 103 46.72 24.79 3.02
CA ASP A 103 47.92 25.31 3.71
C ASP A 103 48.02 26.69 4.44
N LYS A 104 48.40 26.54 5.72
CA LYS A 104 49.42 27.26 6.53
C LYS A 104 49.05 28.38 7.53
N ALA A 105 49.40 28.03 8.78
CA ALA A 105 50.23 28.78 9.74
C ALA A 105 49.62 29.93 10.58
N ASN A 106 49.28 29.57 11.83
CA ASN A 106 49.60 30.24 13.10
C ASN A 106 49.97 31.74 13.10
N CYS A 107 49.18 32.58 13.79
CA CYS A 107 49.70 33.53 14.79
C CYS A 107 48.59 34.13 15.67
N HIS A 108 48.89 34.21 16.96
CA HIS A 108 48.13 34.84 18.05
C HIS A 108 48.26 36.37 17.98
N ASN A 109 47.19 37.14 18.31
CA ASN A 109 47.22 38.27 19.26
C ASN A 109 45.87 39.02 19.32
N ASP A 110 45.49 39.34 20.57
CA ASP A 110 44.46 40.28 21.00
C ASP A 110 44.59 41.67 20.36
N ALA A 111 43.45 42.27 19.99
CA ALA A 111 43.00 43.57 20.52
C ALA A 111 41.73 44.07 19.78
N ASN A 112 40.73 44.45 20.58
CA ASN A 112 39.60 45.35 20.31
C ASN A 112 39.64 46.12 18.98
N ASN A 113 38.57 45.99 18.19
CA ASN A 113 37.70 47.14 17.93
C ASN A 113 36.31 46.67 17.50
N ASP A 114 35.30 47.20 18.19
CA ASP A 114 33.90 47.24 17.77
C ASP A 114 33.80 47.92 16.40
N ASP A 115 33.07 47.31 15.46
CA ASP A 115 32.24 47.99 14.45
C ASP A 115 31.37 46.96 13.71
N ASN A 116 30.29 46.57 14.38
CA ASN A 116 28.92 46.49 13.87
C ASN A 116 28.72 46.17 12.36
N LEU A 117 28.47 44.89 12.07
CA LEU A 117 27.60 44.46 10.97
C LEU A 117 26.60 43.43 11.47
N GLY A 118 25.57 43.91 12.18
CA GLY A 118 24.19 43.44 12.02
C GLY A 118 23.88 41.97 12.32
N ILE A 119 24.31 41.45 13.47
CA ILE A 119 23.53 40.40 14.14
C ILE A 119 22.39 41.14 14.83
N LEU A 120 21.19 41.08 14.27
CA LEU A 120 20.00 41.48 15.01
C LEU A 120 19.93 40.58 16.25
N ASP A 121 20.22 41.16 17.41
CA ASP A 121 19.77 40.72 18.72
C ASP A 121 18.26 40.46 18.61
N ILE A 122 17.89 39.19 18.42
CA ILE A 122 16.56 38.71 18.74
C ILE A 122 16.58 38.54 20.25
N ASP A 123 16.04 39.57 20.90
CA ASP A 123 15.72 39.68 22.31
C ASP A 123 15.32 38.32 22.93
N ASP A 124 16.00 37.95 24.01
CA ASP A 124 15.86 36.71 24.77
C ASP A 124 14.59 36.75 25.66
N HIS A 125 13.46 37.12 25.05
CA HIS A 125 12.14 37.02 25.66
C HIS A 125 11.41 35.78 25.14
N GLU A 126 11.36 34.78 26.03
CA GLU A 126 10.62 33.51 25.94
C GLU A 126 11.25 32.39 25.10
N ARG A 127 12.32 31.83 25.65
CA ARG A 127 12.66 30.39 25.54
C ARG A 127 11.58 29.48 26.18
N LYS A 128 10.34 29.56 25.70
CA LYS A 128 9.23 28.66 26.04
C LYS A 128 8.50 28.08 24.82
N THR A 129 9.02 28.26 23.62
CA THR A 129 8.45 27.66 22.39
C THR A 129 9.12 26.36 21.97
N GLY A 130 10.03 25.83 22.81
CA GLY A 130 10.72 24.55 22.61
C GLY A 130 10.04 23.35 23.28
N ARG A 131 8.77 23.47 23.71
CA ARG A 131 8.05 22.36 24.39
C ARG A 131 6.72 22.08 23.69
N SER A 132 6.71 20.98 22.93
CA SER A 132 5.54 20.16 22.58
C SER A 132 4.71 20.52 21.33
N PHE A 133 5.33 20.88 20.20
CA PHE A 133 4.65 20.68 18.91
C PHE A 133 4.46 19.19 18.57
N SER A 134 5.31 18.33 19.16
CA SER A 134 5.31 16.88 18.96
C SER A 134 4.16 16.11 19.64
N ASN A 135 3.40 16.75 20.54
CA ASN A 135 2.26 16.12 21.24
C ASN A 135 1.04 17.06 21.34
N SER A 136 0.80 17.88 20.31
CA SER A 136 -0.47 18.63 20.22
C SER A 136 -1.64 17.64 20.14
N PRO A 137 -2.75 17.83 20.89
CA PRO A 137 -3.93 16.97 20.78
C PRO A 137 -4.47 16.93 19.33
N GLU A 138 -4.36 18.04 18.60
CA GLU A 138 -4.80 18.16 17.20
C GLU A 138 -3.93 17.30 16.25
N LEU A 139 -2.61 17.22 16.49
CA LEU A 139 -1.72 16.37 15.70
C LEU A 139 -2.01 14.88 15.93
N LYS A 140 -2.37 14.52 17.16
CA LYS A 140 -2.78 13.16 17.51
C LYS A 140 -4.09 12.79 16.82
N GLU A 141 -5.09 13.66 16.87
CA GLU A 141 -6.38 13.45 16.19
C GLU A 141 -6.22 13.33 14.67
N LEU A 142 -5.35 14.14 14.07
CA LEU A 142 -5.01 14.03 12.65
C LEU A 142 -4.35 12.69 12.32
N ASN A 143 -3.37 12.26 13.13
CA ASN A 143 -2.70 10.98 12.91
C ASN A 143 -3.65 9.78 13.07
N GLU A 144 -4.55 9.82 14.04
CA GLU A 144 -5.60 8.81 14.21
C GLU A 144 -6.55 8.78 13.00
N SER A 145 -6.95 9.96 12.51
CA SER A 145 -7.80 10.08 11.31
C SER A 145 -7.12 9.58 10.04
N LEU A 146 -5.82 9.88 9.87
CA LEU A 146 -5.01 9.36 8.78
C LEU A 146 -4.86 7.84 8.87
N GLN A 147 -4.60 7.30 10.06
CA GLN A 147 -4.52 5.85 10.25
C GLN A 147 -5.84 5.17 9.89
N GLU A 148 -6.99 5.68 10.37
CA GLU A 148 -8.30 5.11 10.08
C GLU A 148 -8.68 5.20 8.59
N LEU A 149 -8.19 6.23 7.89
CA LEU A 149 -8.29 6.29 6.43
C LEU A 149 -7.49 5.15 5.80
N LEU A 150 -6.20 5.10 6.10
CA LEU A 150 -5.24 4.21 5.46
C LEU A 150 -5.63 2.74 5.69
N ASP A 151 -6.05 2.42 6.91
CA ASP A 151 -6.61 1.11 7.28
C ASP A 151 -7.87 0.80 6.45
N GLY A 152 -8.78 1.77 6.30
CA GLY A 152 -10.00 1.60 5.51
C GLY A 152 -9.73 1.35 4.02
N ILE A 153 -8.80 2.09 3.41
CA ILE A 153 -8.40 1.87 2.02
C ILE A 153 -7.79 0.47 1.87
N GLN A 154 -6.90 0.11 2.78
CA GLN A 154 -6.27 -1.21 2.80
C GLN A 154 -7.33 -2.32 2.91
N GLU A 155 -8.32 -2.18 3.78
CA GLU A 155 -9.46 -3.09 3.89
C GLU A 155 -10.25 -3.21 2.58
N ASP A 156 -10.45 -2.12 1.84
CA ASP A 156 -11.14 -2.15 0.57
C ASP A 156 -10.34 -2.91 -0.51
N PHE A 157 -9.01 -2.74 -0.57
CA PHE A 157 -8.14 -3.52 -1.46
C PHE A 157 -8.17 -5.00 -1.10
N TYR A 158 -8.10 -5.30 0.20
CA TYR A 158 -8.22 -6.65 0.73
C TYR A 158 -9.54 -7.31 0.38
N ALA A 159 -10.66 -6.58 0.44
CA ALA A 159 -11.95 -7.09 0.05
C ALA A 159 -11.99 -7.49 -1.43
N VAL A 160 -11.34 -6.75 -2.32
CA VAL A 160 -11.23 -7.10 -3.75
C VAL A 160 -10.36 -8.34 -3.95
N VAL A 161 -9.19 -8.43 -3.31
CA VAL A 161 -8.31 -9.61 -3.39
C VAL A 161 -9.05 -10.86 -2.91
N ASP A 162 -9.64 -10.81 -1.72
CA ASP A 162 -10.37 -11.95 -1.15
C ASP A 162 -11.56 -12.36 -2.01
N TRP A 163 -12.29 -11.39 -2.55
CA TRP A 163 -13.41 -11.65 -3.45
C TRP A 163 -12.94 -12.33 -4.75
N ALA A 164 -11.86 -11.83 -5.37
CA ALA A 164 -11.31 -12.41 -6.59
C ALA A 164 -10.77 -13.83 -6.36
N SER A 165 -10.04 -14.06 -5.26
CA SER A 165 -9.54 -15.39 -4.89
C SER A 165 -10.68 -16.39 -4.58
N LYS A 166 -11.80 -15.92 -4.01
CA LYS A 166 -12.99 -16.75 -3.75
C LYS A 166 -13.74 -17.15 -5.03
N ILE A 167 -13.65 -16.32 -6.07
CA ILE A 167 -14.22 -16.59 -7.39
C ILE A 167 -13.43 -17.67 -8.11
N ASP A 168 -12.12 -17.47 -8.17
CA ASP A 168 -11.20 -18.34 -8.86
C ASP A 168 -9.79 -18.15 -8.26
N PRO A 169 -9.32 -19.12 -7.46
CA PRO A 169 -8.01 -19.02 -6.83
C PRO A 169 -6.85 -18.86 -7.82
N LEU A 170 -7.00 -19.28 -9.07
CA LEU A 170 -5.95 -19.10 -10.10
C LEU A 170 -5.76 -17.63 -10.47
N ARG A 171 -6.74 -16.76 -10.20
CA ARG A 171 -6.59 -15.31 -10.38
C ARG A 171 -5.52 -14.72 -9.49
N CYS A 172 -5.14 -15.39 -8.40
CA CYS A 172 -4.00 -14.99 -7.58
C CYS A 172 -2.71 -14.87 -8.40
N ILE A 173 -2.50 -15.70 -9.42
CA ILE A 173 -1.32 -15.63 -10.30
C ILE A 173 -1.29 -14.29 -11.05
N SER A 174 -2.41 -13.90 -11.66
CA SER A 174 -2.50 -12.63 -12.41
C SER A 174 -2.44 -11.42 -11.47
N MET A 175 -3.04 -11.52 -10.28
CA MET A 175 -2.99 -10.45 -9.28
C MET A 175 -1.55 -10.26 -8.78
N HIS A 176 -0.87 -11.35 -8.41
CA HIS A 176 0.53 -11.32 -7.97
C HIS A 176 1.44 -10.66 -9.01
N GLY A 177 1.37 -11.07 -10.28
CA GLY A 177 2.17 -10.45 -11.35
C GLY A 177 1.80 -8.98 -11.64
N THR A 178 0.60 -8.53 -11.23
CA THR A 178 0.24 -7.12 -11.30
C THR A 178 0.83 -6.35 -10.12
N THR A 179 0.73 -6.87 -8.90
CA THR A 179 1.32 -6.30 -7.68
C THR A 179 2.84 -6.18 -7.80
N GLU A 180 3.52 -7.24 -8.26
CA GLU A 180 4.96 -7.28 -8.46
C GLU A 180 5.44 -6.20 -9.45
N ARG A 181 4.65 -5.90 -10.50
CA ARG A 181 4.93 -4.80 -11.44
C ARG A 181 4.85 -3.44 -10.75
N TYR A 182 3.93 -3.23 -9.83
CA TYR A 182 3.88 -2.01 -9.04
C TYR A 182 5.04 -1.92 -8.05
N ILE A 183 5.39 -3.01 -7.35
CA ILE A 183 6.54 -3.05 -6.42
C ILE A 183 7.85 -2.76 -7.15
N SER A 184 8.07 -3.40 -8.31
CA SER A 184 9.29 -3.23 -9.11
C SER A 184 9.35 -1.88 -9.82
N GLY A 185 8.20 -1.34 -10.25
CA GLY A 185 8.09 -0.03 -10.91
C GLY A 185 8.22 1.17 -9.96
N GLN A 186 7.83 1.03 -8.69
CA GLN A 186 7.80 2.12 -7.71
C GLN A 186 9.13 2.37 -6.95
N LYS A 187 10.26 2.02 -7.55
CA LYS A 187 11.56 1.90 -6.86
C LYS A 187 12.31 3.21 -6.52
N ALA A 188 11.69 4.39 -6.52
CA ALA A 188 12.38 5.61 -6.08
C ALA A 188 11.57 6.52 -5.14
N ASP A 189 10.30 6.82 -5.42
CA ASP A 189 9.60 7.94 -4.74
C ASP A 189 8.22 7.61 -4.15
N ALA A 190 7.84 6.33 -4.08
CA ALA A 190 6.56 5.96 -3.49
C ALA A 190 6.55 6.23 -1.97
N ALA A 191 5.51 6.93 -1.51
CA ALA A 191 5.29 7.16 -0.09
C ALA A 191 5.27 5.84 0.70
N GLY A 192 5.77 5.90 1.93
CA GLY A 192 5.99 4.73 2.77
C GLY A 192 4.75 3.82 2.89
N PHE A 193 3.55 4.42 3.00
CA PHE A 193 2.30 3.70 3.03
C PHE A 193 2.04 2.84 1.78
N VAL A 194 2.29 3.37 0.58
CA VAL A 194 2.03 2.66 -0.68
C VAL A 194 2.90 1.41 -0.80
N ARG A 195 4.15 1.49 -0.33
CA ARG A 195 5.05 0.33 -0.28
C ARG A 195 4.53 -0.74 0.68
N VAL A 196 4.16 -0.34 1.90
CA VAL A 196 3.59 -1.24 2.91
C VAL A 196 2.30 -1.89 2.38
N LEU A 197 1.40 -1.12 1.77
CA LEU A 197 0.17 -1.62 1.16
C LEU A 197 0.45 -2.67 0.09
N LEU A 198 1.42 -2.44 -0.80
CA LEU A 198 1.75 -3.38 -1.87
C LEU A 198 2.38 -4.68 -1.33
N ASP A 199 3.29 -4.58 -0.37
CA ASP A 199 3.90 -5.74 0.29
C ASP A 199 2.83 -6.58 1.00
N ASP A 200 1.91 -5.91 1.69
CA ASP A 200 0.77 -6.53 2.38
C ASP A 200 -0.19 -7.23 1.39
N LEU A 201 -0.45 -6.61 0.24
CA LEU A 201 -1.26 -7.23 -0.82
C LEU A 201 -0.58 -8.44 -1.43
N GLU A 202 0.72 -8.38 -1.71
CA GLU A 202 1.51 -9.51 -2.21
C GLU A 202 1.47 -10.70 -1.24
N SER A 203 1.70 -10.41 0.05
CA SER A 203 1.62 -11.40 1.14
C SER A 203 0.23 -12.05 1.21
N ARG A 204 -0.85 -11.24 1.14
CA ARG A 204 -2.22 -11.75 1.18
C ARG A 204 -2.56 -12.60 -0.04
N ILE A 205 -2.17 -12.18 -1.25
CA ILE A 205 -2.37 -12.94 -2.48
C ILE A 205 -1.64 -14.29 -2.39
N SER A 206 -0.41 -14.28 -1.90
CA SER A 206 0.41 -15.49 -1.71
C SER A 206 -0.21 -16.46 -0.70
N MET A 207 -0.78 -15.94 0.40
CA MET A 207 -1.49 -16.73 1.39
C MET A 207 -2.74 -17.39 0.79
N GLN A 208 -3.54 -16.65 0.00
CA GLN A 208 -4.74 -17.21 -0.63
C GLN A 208 -4.39 -18.31 -1.65
N PHE A 209 -3.33 -18.10 -2.44
CA PHE A 209 -2.88 -19.09 -3.41
C PHE A 209 -2.30 -20.34 -2.74
N SER A 210 -1.48 -20.18 -1.70
CA SER A 210 -0.90 -21.31 -0.94
C SER A 210 -2.00 -22.20 -0.35
N ARG A 211 -3.04 -21.60 0.25
CA ARG A 211 -4.19 -22.36 0.77
C ARG A 211 -4.90 -23.18 -0.32
N PHE A 212 -5.04 -22.60 -1.51
CA PHE A 212 -5.61 -23.33 -2.65
C PHE A 212 -4.72 -24.50 -3.09
N VAL A 213 -3.41 -24.29 -3.18
CA VAL A 213 -2.44 -25.35 -3.54
C VAL A 213 -2.46 -26.47 -2.51
N GLU A 214 -2.46 -26.14 -1.22
CA GLU A 214 -2.58 -27.11 -0.13
C GLU A 214 -3.87 -27.92 -0.27
N GLU A 215 -5.03 -27.26 -0.43
CA GLU A 215 -6.32 -27.95 -0.61
C GLU A 215 -6.30 -28.87 -1.84
N ALA A 216 -5.76 -28.40 -2.97
CA ALA A 216 -5.64 -29.20 -4.19
C ALA A 216 -4.78 -30.46 -3.96
N CYS A 217 -3.64 -30.33 -3.27
CA CYS A 217 -2.81 -31.46 -2.89
C CYS A 217 -3.58 -32.47 -2.03
N HIS A 218 -4.30 -32.00 -1.01
CA HIS A 218 -5.10 -32.88 -0.15
C HIS A 218 -6.19 -33.63 -0.93
N GLN A 219 -6.85 -32.95 -1.88
CA GLN A 219 -7.88 -33.57 -2.73
C GLN A 219 -7.31 -34.64 -3.65
N ILE A 220 -6.12 -34.40 -4.24
CA ILE A 220 -5.41 -35.38 -5.07
C ILE A 220 -5.07 -36.61 -4.23
N GLU A 221 -4.45 -36.42 -3.06
CA GLU A 221 -4.09 -37.55 -2.19
C GLU A 221 -5.32 -38.35 -1.74
N ARG A 222 -6.42 -37.67 -1.42
CA ARG A 222 -7.69 -38.32 -1.07
C ARG A 222 -8.23 -39.14 -2.23
N TYR A 223 -8.24 -38.58 -3.44
CA TYR A 223 -8.68 -39.29 -4.63
C TYR A 223 -7.82 -40.52 -4.92
N GLU A 224 -6.50 -40.41 -4.87
CA GLU A 224 -5.59 -41.55 -5.08
C GLU A 224 -5.84 -42.67 -4.07
N ARG A 225 -6.07 -42.35 -2.78
CA ARG A 225 -6.44 -43.34 -1.76
C ARG A 225 -7.76 -44.04 -2.11
N ASN A 226 -8.77 -43.28 -2.53
CA ASN A 226 -10.07 -43.84 -2.91
C ASN A 226 -9.97 -44.75 -4.14
N VAL A 227 -9.24 -44.35 -5.19
CA VAL A 227 -9.04 -45.17 -6.39
C VAL A 227 -8.31 -46.48 -6.07
N ARG A 228 -7.29 -46.43 -5.21
CA ARG A 228 -6.59 -47.64 -4.74
C ARG A 228 -7.50 -48.57 -3.93
N GLN A 229 -8.42 -48.02 -3.12
CA GLN A 229 -9.40 -48.80 -2.35
C GLN A 229 -10.49 -49.42 -3.23
N LEU A 230 -10.88 -48.77 -4.32
CA LEU A 230 -11.89 -49.25 -5.28
C LEU A 230 -11.34 -50.31 -6.27
N GLY A 231 -10.04 -50.63 -6.23
CA GLY A 231 -9.44 -51.65 -7.09
C GLY A 231 -9.41 -51.29 -8.58
N VAL A 232 -9.64 -50.03 -8.93
CA VAL A 232 -9.62 -49.56 -10.32
C VAL A 232 -8.16 -49.39 -10.75
N VAL A 233 -7.60 -50.43 -11.37
CA VAL A 233 -6.30 -50.36 -12.03
C VAL A 233 -6.41 -49.35 -13.19
N PRO A 234 -5.54 -48.32 -13.28
CA PRO A 234 -5.54 -47.45 -14.44
C PRO A 234 -5.22 -48.29 -15.68
N TYR A 235 -6.18 -48.38 -16.60
CA TYR A 235 -5.98 -49.04 -17.90
C TYR A 235 -4.95 -48.21 -18.67
N ILE A 236 -3.72 -48.71 -18.77
CA ILE A 236 -2.70 -48.21 -19.69
C ILE A 236 -2.79 -49.10 -20.93
N PRO A 237 -3.33 -48.62 -22.06
CA PRO A 237 -3.18 -49.33 -23.32
C PRO A 237 -1.70 -49.29 -23.71
N ARG A 238 -1.10 -50.47 -23.89
CA ARG A 238 0.24 -50.62 -24.47
C ARG A 238 0.21 -50.45 -25.98
#